data_AF-A0A4R4KM10-F1
#
_entry.id   AF-A0A4R4KM10-F1
#
_cell.length_a   1.000
_cell.length_b   1.000
_cell.length_c   1.000
_cell.angle_alpha   90.00
_cell.angle_beta   90.00
_cell.angle_gamma   90.00
#
_symmetry.space_group_name_H-M   'P 1'
#
loop_
_entity.id
_entity.type
_entity.pdbx_description
1 polymer ?
#
loop_
_entity_poly.entity_id
_entity_poly.type
_entity_poly.pdbx_seq_one_letter_code
_entity_poly.pdbx_strand_id
1 'polypeptide(L)'
;MEKLDTELPERPSKGAWVVAWSAFAAGIGASLAANIAHAGEGAGAKFVAGWPPLALLLCSEVMMRVPAPRHPLVRGVQIVGTVIVAGVAAVASYRHMKALALAYGEDSLTASTLPLSVDGLALVASIGLMVLAHQRRVAIAAERAAALAAALPPLAALPMPPDPVQAADLVPAPQQPDPEPLPEPLPLPESDPEPLPLPVQVPLLPMEPVVPPEPWPRQQELPLPPPDPAPVLPDSATEELWAAARQAWKDSMGAGEPLTGQALGTRFGRSERWGRTRIKEARAELEAQEAAGDVVVGETDQQDTLVPAGAGAA
;
A
#
# COMPACT_ATOMS: atom_id res chain seq x y z
N MET A 1 -8.37 -49.96 -25.80
CA MET A 1 -7.75 -48.63 -25.94
C MET A 1 -8.72 -47.62 -25.36
N GLU A 2 -8.57 -47.33 -24.07
CA GLU A 2 -9.31 -46.24 -23.45
C GLU A 2 -8.74 -44.94 -23.99
N LYS A 3 -9.55 -44.11 -24.64
CA LYS A 3 -9.13 -42.75 -24.93
C LYS A 3 -9.07 -42.02 -23.60
N LEU A 4 -7.87 -41.73 -23.13
CA LEU A 4 -7.65 -40.65 -22.18
C LEU A 4 -7.93 -39.34 -22.91
N ASP A 5 -9.23 -39.04 -23.05
CA ASP A 5 -9.71 -37.72 -23.43
C ASP A 5 -9.22 -36.76 -22.34
N THR A 6 -8.04 -36.20 -22.59
CA THR A 6 -7.34 -35.32 -21.67
C THR A 6 -8.02 -33.97 -21.78
N GLU A 7 -9.19 -33.86 -21.15
CA GLU A 7 -10.02 -32.66 -21.19
C GLU A 7 -9.19 -31.47 -20.69
N LEU A 8 -8.86 -30.57 -21.61
CA LEU A 8 -8.16 -29.35 -21.29
C LEU A 8 -9.04 -28.52 -20.34
N PRO A 9 -8.49 -28.00 -19.23
CA PRO A 9 -9.29 -27.28 -18.23
C PRO A 9 -10.04 -26.11 -18.87
N GLU A 10 -11.37 -26.14 -18.74
CA GLU A 10 -12.27 -25.23 -19.44
C GLU A 10 -12.01 -23.77 -19.03
N ARG A 11 -12.11 -22.86 -20.01
CA ARG A 11 -11.98 -21.42 -19.74
C ARG A 11 -13.22 -20.88 -19.03
N PRO A 12 -13.07 -20.00 -18.02
CA PRO A 12 -14.21 -19.37 -17.36
C PRO A 12 -15.08 -18.58 -18.36
N SER A 13 -16.40 -18.72 -18.23
CA SER A 13 -17.36 -18.10 -19.16
C SER A 13 -17.35 -16.57 -19.09
N LYS A 14 -17.67 -15.91 -20.21
CA LYS A 14 -17.79 -14.44 -20.27
C LYS A 14 -18.84 -13.91 -19.30
N GLY A 15 -19.95 -14.65 -19.11
CA GLY A 15 -21.02 -14.28 -18.19
C GLY A 15 -20.55 -14.24 -16.74
N ALA A 16 -19.77 -15.23 -16.29
CA ALA A 16 -19.22 -15.26 -14.94
C ALA A 16 -18.32 -14.05 -14.64
N TRP A 17 -17.48 -13.65 -15.60
CA TRP A 17 -16.67 -12.44 -15.49
C TRP A 17 -17.51 -11.16 -15.41
N VAL A 18 -18.56 -11.02 -16.23
CA VAL A 18 -19.45 -9.86 -16.19
C VAL A 18 -20.17 -9.77 -14.85
N VAL A 19 -20.76 -10.87 -14.36
CA VAL A 19 -21.47 -10.89 -13.07
C VAL A 19 -20.53 -10.55 -11.92
N ALA A 20 -19.34 -11.14 -11.86
CA ALA A 20 -18.38 -10.89 -10.80
C ALA A 20 -17.86 -9.43 -10.81
N TRP A 21 -17.56 -8.86 -11.98
CA TRP A 21 -17.18 -7.45 -12.08
C TRP A 21 -18.33 -6.49 -11.76
N SER A 22 -19.55 -6.77 -12.21
CA SER A 22 -20.73 -5.95 -11.88
C SER A 22 -21.01 -5.94 -10.38
N ALA A 23 -20.93 -7.10 -9.71
CA ALA A 23 -21.10 -7.21 -8.26
C ALA A 23 -20.02 -6.45 -7.48
N PHE A 24 -18.75 -6.58 -7.89
CA PHE A 24 -17.63 -5.88 -7.27
C PHE A 24 -17.74 -4.35 -7.45
N ALA A 25 -18.03 -3.89 -8.67
CA ALA A 25 -18.21 -2.47 -8.98
C ALA A 25 -19.43 -1.87 -8.26
N ALA A 26 -20.53 -2.62 -8.13
CA ALA A 26 -21.70 -2.18 -7.36
C ALA A 26 -21.37 -2.01 -5.87
N GLY A 27 -20.62 -2.96 -5.27
CA GLY A 27 -20.17 -2.87 -3.88
C GLY A 27 -19.29 -1.63 -3.61
N ILE A 28 -18.26 -1.43 -4.43
CA ILE A 28 -17.38 -0.24 -4.32
C ILE A 28 -18.18 1.05 -4.59
N GLY A 29 -19.04 1.07 -5.60
CA GLY A 29 -19.86 2.22 -5.96
C GLY A 29 -20.80 2.64 -4.83
N ALA A 30 -21.47 1.69 -4.19
CA ALA A 30 -22.36 1.95 -3.05
C ALA A 30 -21.58 2.50 -1.84
N SER A 31 -20.45 1.89 -1.48
CA SER A 31 -19.57 2.39 -0.40
C SER A 31 -19.09 3.82 -0.67
N LEU A 32 -18.60 4.10 -1.89
CA LEU A 32 -18.12 5.43 -2.27
C LEU A 32 -19.25 6.47 -2.29
N ALA A 33 -20.41 6.12 -2.85
CA ALA A 33 -21.57 7.00 -2.90
C ALA A 33 -22.03 7.39 -1.49
N ALA A 34 -22.08 6.43 -0.55
CA ALA A 34 -22.47 6.71 0.83
C ALA A 34 -21.43 7.54 1.60
N ASN A 35 -20.13 7.32 1.35
CA ASN A 35 -19.06 8.17 1.91
C ASN A 35 -19.20 9.63 1.44
N ILE A 36 -19.50 9.85 0.16
CA ILE A 36 -19.70 11.19 -0.42
C ILE A 36 -21.03 11.81 0.03
N ALA A 37 -22.11 11.03 0.13
CA ALA A 37 -23.42 11.51 0.55
C ALA A 37 -23.48 11.90 2.04
N HIS A 38 -22.62 11.33 2.88
CA HIS A 38 -22.45 11.75 4.27
C HIS A 38 -21.57 13.01 4.43
N ALA A 39 -20.84 13.42 3.39
CA ALA A 39 -20.00 14.61 3.45
C ALA A 39 -20.83 15.89 3.29
N GLY A 40 -20.42 16.96 4.00
CA GLY A 40 -21.00 18.28 3.85
C GLY A 40 -20.90 18.84 2.43
N GLU A 41 -21.64 19.91 2.14
CA GLU A 41 -21.85 20.39 0.76
C GLU A 41 -20.56 20.78 0.02
N GLY A 42 -19.55 21.26 0.76
CA GLY A 42 -18.27 21.71 0.22
C GLY A 42 -17.42 20.61 -0.43
N ALA A 43 -16.74 20.95 -1.53
CA ALA A 43 -15.86 20.03 -2.26
C ALA A 43 -14.73 19.44 -1.40
N GLY A 44 -14.19 20.22 -0.45
CA GLY A 44 -13.18 19.75 0.51
C GLY A 44 -13.69 18.64 1.44
N ALA A 45 -14.93 18.75 1.94
CA ALA A 45 -15.53 17.71 2.78
C ALA A 45 -15.70 16.39 2.01
N LYS A 46 -16.14 16.48 0.74
CA LYS A 46 -16.28 15.32 -0.17
C LYS A 46 -14.92 14.68 -0.48
N PHE A 47 -13.87 15.47 -0.64
CA PHE A 47 -12.50 14.95 -0.80
C PHE A 47 -12.01 14.23 0.45
N VAL A 48 -12.18 14.82 1.64
CA VAL A 48 -11.79 14.20 2.92
C VAL A 48 -12.58 12.91 3.19
N ALA A 49 -13.88 12.86 2.85
CA ALA A 49 -14.68 11.64 2.97
C ALA A 49 -14.35 10.57 1.91
N GLY A 50 -13.90 10.97 0.73
CA GLY A 50 -13.40 10.09 -0.34
C GLY A 50 -11.94 9.64 -0.15
N TRP A 51 -11.19 10.26 0.76
CA TRP A 51 -9.78 9.94 0.98
C TRP A 51 -9.54 8.49 1.46
N PRO A 52 -10.29 7.90 2.41
CA PRO A 52 -10.05 6.54 2.87
C PRO A 52 -10.12 5.46 1.76
N PRO A 53 -11.14 5.40 0.88
CA PRO A 53 -11.13 4.45 -0.23
C PRO A 53 -10.07 4.78 -1.30
N LEU A 54 -9.71 6.05 -1.52
CA LEU A 54 -8.63 6.44 -2.43
C LEU A 54 -7.27 5.95 -1.93
N ALA A 55 -6.95 6.15 -0.64
CA ALA A 55 -5.72 5.67 -0.01
C ALA A 55 -5.63 4.14 -0.09
N LEU A 56 -6.74 3.43 0.10
CA LEU A 56 -6.84 1.98 -0.09
C LEU A 56 -6.51 1.54 -1.53
N LEU A 57 -7.04 2.25 -2.54
CA LEU A 57 -6.77 1.95 -3.94
C LEU A 57 -5.31 2.22 -4.32
N LEU A 58 -4.71 3.29 -3.78
CA LEU A 58 -3.27 3.55 -3.95
C LEU A 58 -2.41 2.47 -3.27
N CYS A 59 -2.76 2.02 -2.06
CA CYS A 59 -2.06 0.92 -1.40
C CYS A 59 -2.17 -0.39 -2.20
N SER A 60 -3.34 -0.71 -2.75
CA SER A 60 -3.52 -1.93 -3.54
C SER A 60 -2.78 -1.88 -4.88
N GLU A 61 -2.76 -0.72 -5.55
CA GLU A 61 -1.98 -0.49 -6.78
C GLU A 61 -0.47 -0.63 -6.52
N VAL A 62 0.03 -0.04 -5.43
CA VAL A 62 1.44 -0.22 -4.98
C VAL A 62 1.74 -1.70 -4.71
N MET A 63 0.85 -2.41 -4.00
CA MET A 63 1.01 -3.84 -3.71
C MET A 63 0.96 -4.74 -4.96
N MET A 64 0.28 -4.33 -6.03
CA MET A 64 0.15 -5.12 -7.27
C MET A 64 1.22 -4.79 -8.31
N ARG A 65 1.74 -3.55 -8.35
CA ARG A 65 2.69 -3.11 -9.39
C ARG A 65 4.13 -2.99 -8.93
N VAL A 66 4.39 -2.72 -7.65
CA VAL A 66 5.77 -2.65 -7.14
C VAL A 66 6.27 -4.07 -6.87
N PRO A 67 7.45 -4.47 -7.39
CA PRO A 67 8.02 -5.79 -7.11
C PRO A 67 8.15 -6.04 -5.61
N ALA A 68 7.64 -7.19 -5.15
CA ALA A 68 7.62 -7.52 -3.74
C ALA A 68 9.05 -7.51 -3.13
N PRO A 69 9.24 -6.92 -1.92
CA PRO A 69 10.53 -6.92 -1.26
C PRO A 69 11.09 -8.34 -1.07
N ARG A 70 12.35 -8.56 -1.44
CA ARG A 70 13.03 -9.85 -1.26
C ARG A 70 13.17 -10.26 0.21
N HIS A 71 13.28 -9.27 1.11
CA HIS A 71 13.45 -9.52 2.54
C HIS A 71 12.09 -9.74 3.25
N PRO A 72 11.88 -10.86 3.96
CA PRO A 72 10.58 -11.21 4.53
C PRO A 72 10.07 -10.19 5.56
N LEU A 73 10.94 -9.56 6.36
CA LEU A 73 10.50 -8.53 7.31
C LEU A 73 9.97 -7.28 6.58
N VAL A 74 10.59 -6.86 5.48
CA VAL A 74 10.14 -5.67 4.73
C VAL A 74 8.79 -5.94 4.07
N ARG A 75 8.62 -7.14 3.50
CA ARG A 75 7.32 -7.60 2.99
C ARG A 75 6.26 -7.70 4.10
N GLY A 76 6.65 -8.17 5.30
CA GLY A 76 5.79 -8.18 6.49
C GLY A 76 5.32 -6.78 6.89
N VAL A 77 6.24 -5.82 6.99
CA VAL A 77 5.91 -4.40 7.29
C VAL A 77 4.99 -3.81 6.22
N GLN A 78 5.23 -4.08 4.93
CA GLN A 78 4.38 -3.61 3.83
C GLN A 78 2.95 -4.16 3.93
N ILE A 79 2.80 -5.46 4.20
CA ILE A 79 1.51 -6.12 4.39
C ILE A 79 0.80 -5.55 5.62
N VAL A 80 1.48 -5.45 6.76
CA VAL A 80 0.91 -4.91 8.01
C VAL A 80 0.46 -3.46 7.83
N GLY A 81 1.27 -2.61 7.18
CA GLY A 81 0.90 -1.23 6.87
C GLY A 81 -0.36 -1.16 5.99
N THR A 82 -0.44 -1.99 4.95
CA THR A 82 -1.63 -2.08 4.07
C THR A 82 -2.88 -2.53 4.85
N VAL A 83 -2.75 -3.53 5.74
CA VAL A 83 -3.84 -4.02 6.59
C VAL A 83 -4.31 -2.95 7.59
N ILE A 84 -3.40 -2.16 8.18
CA ILE A 84 -3.75 -1.06 9.07
C ILE A 84 -4.52 0.03 8.32
N VAL A 85 -4.02 0.46 7.16
CA VAL A 85 -4.71 1.46 6.30
C VAL A 85 -6.10 0.95 5.90
N ALA A 86 -6.21 -0.31 5.51
CA ALA A 86 -7.48 -0.95 5.18
C ALA A 86 -8.47 -0.96 6.36
N GLY A 87 -7.99 -1.33 7.56
CA GLY A 87 -8.82 -1.33 8.77
C GLY A 87 -9.32 0.06 9.15
N VAL A 88 -8.47 1.09 9.07
CA VAL A 88 -8.87 2.48 9.33
C VAL A 88 -9.90 2.95 8.30
N ALA A 89 -9.68 2.67 7.02
CA ALA A 89 -10.59 3.07 5.96
C ALA A 89 -11.96 2.36 6.04
N ALA A 90 -11.96 1.05 6.36
CA ALA A 90 -13.18 0.28 6.59
C ALA A 90 -13.99 0.85 7.78
N VAL A 91 -13.34 1.14 8.92
CA VAL A 91 -14.02 1.73 10.09
C VAL A 91 -14.59 3.12 9.78
N ALA A 92 -13.87 3.95 9.01
CA ALA A 92 -14.38 5.25 8.58
C ALA A 92 -15.60 5.11 7.67
N SER A 93 -15.52 4.27 6.64
CA SER A 93 -16.62 4.07 5.68
C SER A 93 -17.85 3.43 6.33
N TYR A 94 -17.66 2.43 7.19
CA TYR A 94 -18.74 1.82 7.96
C TYR A 94 -19.50 2.85 8.80
N ARG A 95 -18.79 3.78 9.44
CA ARG A 95 -19.41 4.86 10.24
C ARG A 95 -20.20 5.83 9.38
N HIS A 96 -19.68 6.23 8.21
CA HIS A 96 -20.39 7.13 7.30
C HIS A 96 -21.64 6.46 6.71
N MET A 97 -21.55 5.21 6.25
CA MET A 97 -22.70 4.43 5.77
C MET A 97 -23.77 4.26 6.87
N LYS A 98 -23.38 3.87 8.09
CA LYS A 98 -24.31 3.73 9.21
C LYS A 98 -24.97 5.07 9.60
N ALA A 99 -24.20 6.16 9.63
CA ALA A 99 -24.73 7.48 9.94
C ALA A 99 -25.71 7.98 8.86
N LEU A 100 -25.43 7.66 7.59
CA LEU A 100 -26.33 7.96 6.47
C LEU A 100 -27.66 7.17 6.60
N ALA A 101 -27.60 5.86 6.84
CA ALA A 101 -28.81 5.04 7.03
C ALA A 101 -29.67 5.54 8.20
N LEU A 102 -29.05 5.86 9.35
CA LEU A 102 -29.75 6.48 10.49
C LEU A 102 -30.38 7.83 10.12
N ALA A 103 -29.74 8.65 9.27
CA ALA A 103 -30.29 9.93 8.81
C ALA A 103 -31.49 9.77 7.87
N TYR A 104 -31.61 8.64 7.16
CA TYR A 104 -32.80 8.26 6.39
C TYR A 104 -33.92 7.62 7.24
N GLY A 105 -33.72 7.47 8.55
CA GLY A 105 -34.72 6.93 9.48
C GLY A 105 -34.69 5.41 9.65
N GLU A 106 -33.66 4.72 9.13
CA GLU A 106 -33.46 3.28 9.37
C GLU A 106 -33.19 2.99 10.85
N ASP A 107 -33.62 1.83 11.32
CA ASP A 107 -33.37 1.41 12.70
C ASP A 107 -31.88 1.08 12.95
N SER A 108 -31.46 1.07 14.21
CA SER A 108 -30.05 0.86 14.58
C SER A 108 -29.47 -0.50 14.15
N LEU A 109 -30.29 -1.55 14.03
CA LEU A 109 -29.84 -2.85 13.53
C LEU A 109 -29.71 -2.81 12.02
N THR A 110 -30.73 -2.34 11.29
CA THR A 110 -30.70 -2.24 9.81
C THR A 110 -29.59 -1.30 9.32
N ALA A 111 -29.42 -0.14 9.96
CA ALA A 111 -28.30 0.78 9.71
C ALA A 111 -26.92 0.16 10.03
N SER A 112 -26.85 -0.90 10.85
CA SER A 112 -25.60 -1.61 11.16
C SER A 112 -25.31 -2.77 10.20
N THR A 113 -26.34 -3.37 9.59
CA THR A 113 -26.22 -4.52 8.68
C THR A 113 -26.15 -4.10 7.20
N LEU A 114 -26.73 -2.96 6.83
CA LEU A 114 -26.63 -2.38 5.48
C LEU A 114 -25.18 -2.24 4.96
N PRO A 115 -24.21 -1.69 5.72
CA PRO A 115 -22.82 -1.63 5.25
C PRO A 115 -22.21 -3.02 5.07
N LEU A 116 -22.56 -3.96 5.95
CA LEU A 116 -22.02 -5.32 5.96
C LEU A 116 -22.49 -6.16 4.76
N SER A 117 -23.68 -5.92 4.24
CA SER A 117 -24.17 -6.60 3.03
C SER A 117 -23.47 -6.10 1.76
N VAL A 118 -23.15 -4.80 1.69
CA VAL A 118 -22.36 -4.18 0.61
C VAL A 118 -20.92 -4.73 0.62
N ASP A 119 -20.28 -4.77 1.79
CA ASP A 119 -18.94 -5.34 1.94
C ASP A 119 -18.93 -6.86 1.66
N GLY A 120 -19.97 -7.57 2.09
CA GLY A 120 -20.16 -9.00 1.79
C GLY A 120 -20.27 -9.28 0.29
N LEU A 121 -21.01 -8.45 -0.46
CA LEU A 121 -21.08 -8.53 -1.91
C LEU A 121 -19.71 -8.30 -2.57
N ALA A 122 -18.99 -7.27 -2.13
CA ALA A 122 -17.65 -6.97 -2.65
C ALA A 122 -16.64 -8.09 -2.34
N LEU A 123 -16.71 -8.70 -1.16
CA LEU A 123 -15.87 -9.84 -0.76
C LEU A 123 -16.16 -11.09 -1.59
N VAL A 124 -17.44 -11.47 -1.72
CA VAL A 124 -17.85 -12.63 -2.54
C VAL A 124 -17.46 -12.43 -4.00
N ALA A 125 -17.66 -11.23 -4.54
CA ALA A 125 -17.25 -10.89 -5.89
C ALA A 125 -15.72 -10.95 -6.07
N SER A 126 -14.94 -10.49 -5.08
CA SER A 126 -13.47 -10.57 -5.08
C SER A 126 -12.96 -12.02 -5.11
N ILE A 127 -13.57 -12.89 -4.30
CA ILE A 127 -13.27 -14.33 -4.28
C ILE A 127 -13.63 -14.96 -5.63
N GLY A 128 -14.79 -14.61 -6.20
CA GLY A 128 -15.19 -15.03 -7.54
C GLY A 128 -14.18 -14.62 -8.62
N LEU A 129 -13.77 -13.36 -8.65
CA LEU A 129 -12.74 -12.85 -9.57
C LEU A 129 -11.39 -13.57 -9.39
N MET A 130 -10.99 -13.88 -8.15
CA MET A 130 -9.78 -14.65 -7.86
C MET A 130 -9.85 -16.08 -8.44
N VAL A 131 -10.98 -16.78 -8.26
CA VAL A 131 -11.22 -18.12 -8.79
C VAL A 131 -11.22 -18.11 -10.32
N LEU A 132 -11.95 -17.19 -10.95
CA LEU A 132 -11.97 -17.02 -12.41
C LEU A 132 -10.57 -16.69 -12.97
N ALA A 133 -9.80 -15.85 -12.27
CA ALA A 133 -8.41 -15.54 -12.64
C ALA A 133 -7.47 -16.74 -12.45
N HIS A 134 -7.70 -17.60 -11.46
CA HIS A 134 -6.94 -18.85 -11.29
C HIS A 134 -7.26 -19.86 -12.41
N GLN A 135 -8.55 -20.16 -12.65
CA GLN A 135 -8.99 -21.03 -13.75
C GLN A 135 -8.44 -20.58 -15.10
N ARG A 136 -8.53 -19.27 -15.42
CA ARG A 136 -7.97 -18.72 -16.66
C ARG A 136 -6.46 -18.93 -16.78
N ARG A 137 -5.70 -18.83 -15.68
CA ARG A 137 -4.24 -19.08 -15.68
C ARG A 137 -3.92 -20.56 -15.91
N VAL A 138 -4.67 -21.46 -15.29
CA VAL A 138 -4.53 -22.92 -15.47
C VAL A 138 -4.87 -23.33 -16.91
N ALA A 139 -5.98 -22.83 -17.47
CA ALA A 139 -6.35 -23.06 -18.88
C ALA A 139 -5.25 -22.61 -19.86
N ILE A 140 -4.75 -21.37 -19.73
CA ILE A 140 -3.67 -20.85 -20.58
C ILE A 140 -2.37 -21.65 -20.41
N ALA A 141 -2.05 -22.14 -19.21
CA ALA A 141 -0.88 -22.98 -18.98
C ALA A 141 -1.02 -24.36 -19.65
N ALA A 142 -2.19 -24.99 -19.54
CA ALA A 142 -2.49 -26.27 -20.18
C ALA A 142 -2.48 -26.17 -21.71
N GLU A 143 -3.08 -25.13 -22.30
CA GLU A 143 -3.02 -24.86 -23.74
C GLU A 143 -1.59 -24.69 -24.24
N ARG A 144 -0.74 -23.96 -23.50
CA ARG A 144 0.67 -23.78 -23.84
C ARG A 144 1.47 -25.08 -23.73
N ALA A 145 1.20 -25.90 -22.71
CA ALA A 145 1.83 -27.21 -22.55
C ALA A 145 1.42 -28.16 -23.68
N ALA A 146 0.14 -28.17 -24.07
CA ALA A 146 -0.36 -28.95 -25.20
C ALA A 146 0.23 -28.48 -26.54
N ALA A 147 0.34 -27.17 -26.76
CA ALA A 147 0.99 -26.61 -27.96
C ALA A 147 2.48 -26.97 -28.03
N LEU A 148 3.20 -26.96 -26.90
CA LEU A 148 4.60 -27.40 -26.84
C LEU A 148 4.73 -28.92 -27.09
N ALA A 149 3.83 -29.72 -26.52
CA ALA A 149 3.78 -31.17 -26.75
C ALA A 149 3.50 -31.51 -28.24
N ALA A 150 2.61 -30.77 -28.89
CA ALA A 150 2.31 -30.93 -30.32
C ALA A 150 3.44 -30.42 -31.25
N ALA A 151 4.32 -29.54 -30.76
CA ALA A 151 5.47 -29.02 -31.51
C ALA A 151 6.73 -29.90 -31.40
N LEU A 152 6.77 -30.85 -30.46
CA LEU A 152 7.83 -31.86 -30.40
C LEU A 152 7.71 -32.80 -31.60
N PRO A 153 8.80 -33.05 -32.37
CA PRO A 153 8.76 -34.03 -33.44
C PRO A 153 8.47 -35.42 -32.86
N PRO A 154 7.73 -36.28 -33.58
CA PRO A 154 7.51 -37.65 -33.13
C PRO A 154 8.85 -38.37 -32.94
N LEU A 155 9.04 -39.06 -31.80
CA LEU A 155 10.29 -39.78 -31.51
C LEU A 155 10.70 -40.79 -32.61
N ALA A 156 9.74 -41.24 -33.43
CA ALA A 156 9.98 -42.07 -34.62
C ALA A 156 10.79 -41.38 -35.74
N ALA A 157 11.00 -40.06 -35.67
CA ALA A 157 11.82 -39.28 -36.61
C ALA A 157 13.24 -39.00 -36.09
N LEU A 158 13.58 -39.39 -34.86
CA LEU A 158 14.98 -39.54 -34.50
C LEU A 158 15.53 -40.70 -35.33
N PRO A 159 16.68 -40.56 -36.03
CA PRO A 159 17.30 -41.70 -36.65
C PRO A 159 17.57 -42.73 -35.56
N MET A 160 17.02 -43.94 -35.70
CA MET A 160 17.40 -45.02 -34.79
C MET A 160 18.93 -45.13 -34.85
N PRO A 161 19.60 -45.42 -33.72
CA PRO A 161 20.96 -45.91 -33.82
C PRO A 161 20.96 -47.07 -34.85
N PRO A 162 21.97 -47.16 -35.73
CA PRO A 162 22.05 -48.28 -36.67
C PRO A 162 21.90 -49.59 -35.89
N ASP A 163 21.25 -50.58 -36.49
CA ASP A 163 20.99 -51.87 -35.84
C ASP A 163 22.23 -52.32 -35.08
N PRO A 164 22.10 -52.75 -33.80
CA PRO A 164 23.25 -53.14 -33.00
C PRO A 164 24.02 -54.20 -33.76
N VAL A 165 25.21 -53.82 -34.23
CA VAL A 165 26.07 -54.65 -35.08
C VAL A 165 26.16 -56.01 -34.40
N GLN A 166 25.69 -57.07 -35.07
CA GLN A 166 25.60 -58.37 -34.44
C GLN A 166 26.98 -58.72 -33.89
N ALA A 167 27.06 -58.98 -32.58
CA ALA A 167 28.32 -59.22 -31.87
C ALA A 167 29.08 -60.48 -32.33
N ALA A 168 28.57 -61.15 -33.37
CA ALA A 168 29.19 -62.28 -34.06
C ALA A 168 30.39 -61.88 -34.95
N ASP A 169 30.44 -60.64 -35.46
CA ASP A 169 31.57 -60.12 -36.27
C ASP A 169 32.58 -59.29 -35.46
N LEU A 170 32.41 -59.23 -34.13
CA LEU A 170 33.47 -58.71 -33.26
C LEU A 170 34.61 -59.73 -33.21
N VAL A 171 35.71 -59.41 -33.89
CA VAL A 171 37.03 -60.03 -33.69
C VAL A 171 37.24 -60.21 -32.19
N PRO A 172 37.60 -61.41 -31.69
CA PRO A 172 37.72 -61.64 -30.26
C PRO A 172 38.71 -60.63 -29.68
N ALA A 173 38.21 -59.79 -28.77
CA ALA A 173 39.04 -58.81 -28.09
C ALA A 173 40.21 -59.54 -27.40
N PRO A 174 41.45 -59.02 -27.48
CA PRO A 174 42.55 -59.61 -26.75
C PRO A 174 42.17 -59.69 -25.28
N GLN A 175 42.35 -60.87 -24.67
CA GLN A 175 42.05 -61.10 -23.27
C GLN A 175 42.77 -60.02 -22.45
N GLN A 176 41.99 -59.22 -21.71
CA GLN A 176 42.59 -58.25 -20.80
C GLN A 176 43.43 -59.03 -19.79
N PRO A 177 44.73 -58.73 -19.63
CA PRO A 177 45.53 -59.36 -18.59
C PRO A 177 44.94 -59.01 -17.22
N ASP A 178 45.20 -59.87 -16.23
CA ASP A 178 44.76 -59.64 -14.85
C ASP A 178 45.13 -58.21 -14.39
N PRO A 179 44.23 -57.54 -13.66
CA PRO A 179 44.49 -56.17 -13.22
C PRO A 179 45.70 -56.16 -12.27
N GLU A 180 46.78 -55.49 -12.68
CA GLU A 180 47.87 -55.18 -11.77
C GLU A 180 47.33 -54.46 -10.53
N PRO A 181 47.88 -54.73 -9.33
CA PRO A 181 47.49 -54.02 -8.13
C PRO A 181 47.79 -52.53 -8.33
N LEU A 182 46.73 -51.70 -8.26
CA LEU A 182 46.84 -50.26 -8.45
C LEU A 182 47.91 -49.68 -7.51
N PRO A 183 48.87 -48.90 -8.01
CA PRO A 183 49.84 -48.23 -7.16
C PRO A 183 49.13 -47.26 -6.21
N GLU A 184 49.72 -47.03 -5.03
CA GLU A 184 49.19 -46.05 -4.07
C GLU A 184 48.95 -44.69 -4.76
N PRO A 185 47.82 -44.02 -4.47
CA PRO A 185 47.51 -42.75 -5.10
C PRO A 185 48.60 -41.74 -4.73
N LEU A 186 49.33 -41.27 -5.74
CA LEU A 186 50.28 -40.17 -5.58
C LEU A 186 49.54 -38.98 -4.94
N PRO A 187 50.14 -38.28 -3.96
CA PRO A 187 49.54 -37.06 -3.43
C PRO A 187 49.32 -36.10 -4.59
N LEU A 188 48.06 -35.71 -4.80
CA LEU A 188 47.71 -34.73 -5.81
C LEU A 188 48.54 -33.47 -5.55
N PRO A 189 49.19 -32.88 -6.57
CA PRO A 189 49.75 -31.55 -6.40
C PRO A 189 48.61 -30.63 -5.98
N GLU A 190 48.81 -29.82 -4.94
CA GLU A 190 47.89 -28.73 -4.62
C GLU A 190 47.79 -27.85 -5.87
N SER A 191 46.64 -27.94 -6.54
CA SER A 191 46.37 -27.10 -7.70
C SER A 191 46.27 -25.67 -7.22
N ASP A 192 47.31 -24.87 -7.53
CA ASP A 192 47.24 -23.41 -7.47
C ASP A 192 45.91 -22.96 -8.07
N PRO A 193 45.18 -22.05 -7.42
CA PRO A 193 43.84 -21.68 -7.85
C PRO A 193 43.91 -21.11 -9.26
N GLU A 194 43.30 -21.84 -10.20
CA GLU A 194 43.20 -21.44 -11.61
C GLU A 194 42.68 -19.99 -11.67
N PRO A 195 43.43 -19.05 -12.26
CA PRO A 195 43.08 -17.64 -12.19
C PRO A 195 41.72 -17.45 -12.86
N LEU A 196 40.73 -17.02 -12.05
CA LEU A 196 39.36 -16.81 -12.48
C LEU A 196 39.36 -16.05 -13.82
N PRO A 197 38.57 -16.49 -14.82
CA PRO A 197 38.55 -15.84 -16.12
C PRO A 197 38.22 -14.36 -15.92
N LEU A 198 39.16 -13.50 -16.32
CA LEU A 198 39.04 -12.06 -16.09
C LEU A 198 37.72 -11.58 -16.71
N PRO A 199 36.96 -10.70 -16.02
CA PRO A 199 35.67 -10.25 -16.51
C PRO A 199 35.85 -9.66 -17.91
N VAL A 200 35.11 -10.22 -18.88
CA VAL A 200 35.13 -9.74 -20.27
C VAL A 200 34.67 -8.28 -20.25
N GLN A 201 35.64 -7.37 -20.37
CA GLN A 201 35.35 -5.95 -20.52
C GLN A 201 34.76 -5.74 -21.90
N VAL A 202 33.42 -5.68 -21.95
CA VAL A 202 32.69 -5.22 -23.13
C VAL A 202 33.19 -3.81 -23.45
N PRO A 203 33.78 -3.54 -24.62
CA PRO A 203 34.22 -2.20 -24.97
C PRO A 203 33.02 -1.26 -24.96
N LEU A 204 33.01 -0.29 -24.05
CA LEU A 204 32.07 0.82 -24.13
C LEU A 204 32.40 1.58 -25.42
N LEU A 205 31.47 1.54 -26.37
CA LEU A 205 31.56 2.39 -27.55
C LEU A 205 31.69 3.85 -27.07
N PRO A 206 32.61 4.66 -27.65
CA PRO A 206 32.76 6.04 -27.25
C PRO A 206 31.47 6.79 -27.59
N MET A 207 30.69 7.09 -26.55
CA MET A 207 29.54 7.97 -26.66
C MET A 207 30.05 9.36 -26.99
N GLU A 208 29.74 9.86 -28.19
CA GLU A 208 29.95 11.27 -28.49
C GLU A 208 29.19 12.11 -27.44
N PRO A 209 29.83 13.09 -26.80
CA PRO A 209 29.12 13.97 -25.89
C PRO A 209 28.07 14.73 -26.70
N VAL A 210 26.80 14.45 -26.43
CA VAL A 210 25.69 15.26 -26.95
C VAL A 210 25.83 16.64 -26.34
N VAL A 211 26.52 17.52 -27.05
CA VAL A 211 26.55 18.96 -26.75
C VAL A 211 25.14 19.46 -27.07
N PRO A 212 24.32 19.84 -26.06
CA PRO A 212 23.04 20.44 -26.35
C PRO A 212 23.30 21.76 -27.08
N PRO A 213 22.60 22.06 -28.19
CA PRO A 213 22.67 23.38 -28.80
C PRO A 213 22.25 24.45 -27.78
N GLU A 214 22.92 25.59 -27.82
CA GLU A 214 22.64 26.72 -26.93
C GLU A 214 21.18 27.23 -27.03
N PRO A 215 20.72 27.97 -26.01
CA PRO A 215 20.79 27.70 -24.58
C PRO A 215 19.43 27.17 -24.08
N TRP A 216 19.40 26.57 -22.89
CA TRP A 216 18.13 26.21 -22.27
C TRP A 216 17.23 27.44 -22.11
N PRO A 217 15.92 27.36 -22.43
CA PRO A 217 15.00 28.46 -22.16
C PRO A 217 15.02 28.73 -20.66
N ARG A 218 15.15 30.02 -20.27
CA ARG A 218 15.03 30.42 -18.86
C ARG A 218 13.72 29.84 -18.33
N GLN A 219 13.80 29.02 -17.29
CA GLN A 219 12.62 28.53 -16.59
C GLN A 219 11.75 29.73 -16.24
N GLN A 220 10.51 29.75 -16.72
CA GLN A 220 9.52 30.69 -16.20
C GLN A 220 9.44 30.45 -14.70
N GLU A 221 9.61 31.52 -13.92
CA GLU A 221 9.35 31.48 -12.49
C GLU A 221 7.91 30.99 -12.31
N LEU A 222 7.79 29.80 -11.73
CA LEU A 222 6.48 29.19 -11.48
C LEU A 222 5.68 30.17 -10.62
N PRO A 223 4.43 30.52 -11.00
CA PRO A 223 3.58 31.33 -10.15
C PRO A 223 3.54 30.71 -8.75
N LEU A 224 3.79 31.53 -7.72
CA LEU A 224 3.75 31.07 -6.34
C LEU A 224 2.44 30.31 -6.11
N PRO A 225 2.48 29.11 -5.51
CA PRO A 225 1.25 28.37 -5.22
C PRO A 225 0.33 29.27 -4.39
N PRO A 226 -0.99 29.24 -4.64
CA PRO A 226 -1.93 29.98 -3.80
C PRO A 226 -1.71 29.56 -2.33
N PRO A 227 -1.82 30.50 -1.38
CA PRO A 227 -1.64 30.18 0.04
C PRO A 227 -2.58 29.03 0.42
N ASP A 228 -2.07 28.11 1.26
CA ASP A 228 -2.80 26.91 1.63
C ASP A 228 -4.24 27.24 2.06
N PRO A 229 -5.24 26.46 1.61
CA PRO A 229 -6.62 26.69 2.00
C PRO A 229 -6.71 26.63 3.52
N ALA A 230 -7.20 27.71 4.13
CA ALA A 230 -7.32 27.83 5.57
C ALA A 230 -8.03 26.58 6.15
N PRO A 231 -7.55 26.02 7.27
CA PRO A 231 -8.12 24.80 7.84
C PRO A 231 -9.62 24.98 8.03
N VAL A 232 -10.39 23.99 7.58
CA VAL A 232 -11.85 24.02 7.68
C VAL A 232 -12.22 24.05 9.16
N LEU A 233 -12.57 25.25 9.64
CA LEU A 233 -13.08 25.46 10.98
C LEU A 233 -14.37 24.64 11.13
N PRO A 234 -14.57 23.93 12.26
CA PRO A 234 -15.85 23.32 12.56
C PRO A 234 -16.97 24.36 12.52
N ASP A 235 -18.18 23.95 12.16
CA ASP A 235 -19.38 24.80 12.26
C ASP A 235 -19.40 25.49 13.63
N SER A 236 -19.80 26.76 13.72
CA SER A 236 -19.59 27.57 14.94
C SER A 236 -20.17 26.91 16.20
N ALA A 237 -21.36 26.32 16.11
CA ALA A 237 -21.99 25.55 17.20
C ALA A 237 -21.17 24.35 17.68
N THR A 238 -20.34 23.76 16.81
CA THR A 238 -19.43 22.65 17.13
C THR A 238 -18.19 23.13 17.87
N GLU A 239 -17.53 24.23 17.45
CA GLU A 239 -16.42 24.79 18.25
C GLU A 239 -16.93 25.46 19.53
N GLU A 240 -18.10 26.10 19.56
CA GLU A 240 -18.74 26.56 20.80
C GLU A 240 -18.89 25.41 21.81
N LEU A 241 -19.35 24.23 21.36
CA LEU A 241 -19.41 23.02 22.18
C LEU A 241 -18.02 22.50 22.61
N TRP A 242 -17.00 22.62 21.77
CA TRP A 242 -15.65 22.16 22.08
C TRP A 242 -14.92 23.12 23.02
N ALA A 243 -15.03 24.42 22.79
CA ALA A 243 -14.59 25.50 23.67
C ALA A 243 -15.27 25.42 25.04
N ALA A 244 -16.59 25.20 25.09
CA ALA A 244 -17.31 24.96 26.35
C ALA A 244 -16.78 23.74 27.11
N ALA A 245 -16.39 22.67 26.41
CA ALA A 245 -15.78 21.49 27.03
C ALA A 245 -14.34 21.73 27.51
N ARG A 246 -13.53 22.51 26.77
CA ARG A 246 -12.19 22.94 27.21
C ARG A 246 -12.27 23.87 28.41
N GLN A 247 -13.20 24.83 28.41
CA GLN A 247 -13.44 25.75 29.53
C GLN A 247 -13.93 25.02 30.78
N ALA A 248 -14.91 24.12 30.65
CA ALA A 248 -15.42 23.33 31.77
C ALA A 248 -14.34 22.47 32.47
N TRP A 249 -13.26 22.10 31.76
CA TRP A 249 -12.09 21.45 32.35
C TRP A 249 -11.14 22.46 33.03
N LYS A 250 -10.91 23.64 32.43
CA LYS A 250 -10.11 24.73 33.04
C LYS A 250 -10.75 25.24 34.35
N ASP A 251 -12.06 25.40 34.39
CA ASP A 251 -12.80 25.79 35.60
C ASP A 251 -12.64 24.75 36.72
N SER A 252 -12.61 23.46 36.34
CA SER A 252 -12.43 22.33 37.25
C SER A 252 -10.99 22.18 37.76
N MET A 253 -9.98 22.54 36.95
CA MET A 253 -8.60 22.72 37.43
C MET A 253 -8.54 23.81 38.52
N GLY A 254 -9.23 24.95 38.32
CA GLY A 254 -9.31 26.03 39.31
C GLY A 254 -10.03 25.66 40.61
N ALA A 255 -10.94 24.67 40.57
CA ALA A 255 -11.63 24.13 41.73
C ALA A 255 -10.80 23.09 42.53
N GLY A 256 -9.59 22.73 42.08
CA GLY A 256 -8.69 21.79 42.75
C GLY A 256 -8.92 20.31 42.45
N GLU A 257 -10.02 19.93 41.80
CA GLU A 257 -10.31 18.57 41.35
C GLU A 257 -10.47 18.53 39.81
N PRO A 258 -9.42 18.19 39.05
CA PRO A 258 -9.47 18.19 37.59
C PRO A 258 -10.32 17.05 37.02
N LEU A 259 -11.32 17.41 36.21
CA LEU A 259 -12.24 16.48 35.54
C LEU A 259 -11.47 15.47 34.70
N THR A 260 -11.74 14.18 34.95
CA THR A 260 -11.21 13.10 34.12
C THR A 260 -11.86 13.12 32.73
N GLY A 261 -11.19 12.55 31.74
CA GLY A 261 -11.75 12.44 30.38
C GLY A 261 -13.08 11.68 30.31
N GLN A 262 -13.32 10.77 31.26
CA GLN A 262 -14.60 10.07 31.41
C GLN A 262 -15.68 11.01 31.95
N ALA A 263 -15.42 11.73 33.05
CA ALA A 263 -16.37 12.67 33.63
C ALA A 263 -16.73 13.81 32.66
N LEU A 264 -15.73 14.34 31.95
CA LEU A 264 -15.92 15.35 30.90
C LEU A 264 -16.72 14.78 29.71
N GLY A 265 -16.44 13.55 29.27
CA GLY A 265 -17.22 12.88 28.23
C GLY A 265 -18.70 12.74 28.63
N THR A 266 -18.97 12.20 29.82
CA THR A 266 -20.33 12.03 30.35
C THR A 266 -21.09 13.35 30.43
N ARG A 267 -20.46 14.43 30.93
CA ARG A 267 -21.09 15.76 31.07
C ARG A 267 -21.58 16.35 29.75
N PHE A 268 -20.94 16.02 28.63
CA PHE A 268 -21.30 16.51 27.29
C PHE A 268 -22.01 15.46 26.41
N GLY A 269 -22.39 14.29 26.95
CA GLY A 269 -23.02 13.22 26.17
C GLY A 269 -22.09 12.65 25.09
N ARG A 270 -20.81 12.46 25.44
CA ARG A 270 -19.72 12.01 24.55
C ARG A 270 -18.91 10.89 25.20
N SER A 271 -18.05 10.25 24.40
CA SER A 271 -17.19 9.16 24.87
C SER A 271 -16.00 9.67 25.69
N GLU A 272 -15.47 8.83 26.58
CA GLU A 272 -14.25 9.12 27.33
C GLU A 272 -13.08 9.52 26.42
N ARG A 273 -12.91 8.84 25.28
CA ARG A 273 -11.84 9.16 24.31
C ARG A 273 -11.97 10.59 23.79
N TRP A 274 -13.18 11.07 23.53
CA TRP A 274 -13.42 12.46 23.13
C TRP A 274 -13.06 13.44 24.27
N GLY A 275 -13.45 13.13 25.51
CA GLY A 275 -13.08 13.95 26.68
C GLY A 275 -11.56 14.02 26.88
N ARG A 276 -10.84 12.90 26.77
CA ARG A 276 -9.37 12.85 26.84
C ARG A 276 -8.71 13.74 25.76
N THR A 277 -9.26 13.79 24.55
CA THR A 277 -8.76 14.68 23.48
C THR A 277 -8.95 16.16 23.84
N ARG A 278 -10.14 16.56 24.30
CA ARG A 278 -10.43 17.95 24.71
C ARG A 278 -9.53 18.42 25.87
N ILE A 279 -9.23 17.54 26.83
CA ILE A 279 -8.29 17.82 27.93
C ILE A 279 -6.87 18.09 27.39
N LYS A 280 -6.40 17.30 26.41
CA LYS A 280 -5.08 17.51 25.81
C LYS A 280 -4.98 18.88 25.12
N GLU A 281 -6.02 19.28 24.39
CA GLU A 281 -6.09 20.59 23.74
C GLU A 281 -6.15 21.73 24.75
N ALA A 282 -7.00 21.61 25.79
CA ALA A 282 -7.11 22.63 26.84
C ALA A 282 -5.80 22.84 27.62
N ARG A 283 -4.98 21.78 27.77
CA ARG A 283 -3.62 21.89 28.33
C ARG A 283 -2.67 22.58 27.36
N ALA A 284 -2.65 22.20 26.09
CA ALA A 284 -1.79 22.84 25.08
C ALA A 284 -2.11 24.35 24.92
N GLU A 285 -3.37 24.75 25.07
CA GLU A 285 -3.77 26.16 25.13
C GLU A 285 -3.19 26.89 26.35
N LEU A 286 -3.12 26.25 27.53
CA LEU A 286 -2.50 26.83 28.72
C LEU A 286 -0.98 26.96 28.55
N GLU A 287 -0.32 25.90 28.08
CA GLU A 287 1.12 25.90 27.80
C GLU A 287 1.49 27.01 26.77
N ALA A 288 0.64 27.25 25.78
CA ALA A 288 0.81 28.35 24.82
C ALA A 288 0.54 29.74 25.43
N GLN A 289 -0.40 29.86 26.37
CA GLN A 289 -0.68 31.12 27.09
C GLN A 289 0.44 31.47 28.06
N GLU A 290 1.01 30.48 28.76
CA GLU A 290 2.19 30.64 29.62
C GLU A 290 3.40 31.08 28.81
N ALA A 291 3.69 30.40 27.68
CA ALA A 291 4.78 30.79 26.78
C ALA A 291 4.61 32.19 26.18
N ALA A 292 3.38 32.61 25.83
CA ALA A 292 3.11 33.96 25.35
C ALA A 292 3.25 35.02 26.46
N GLY A 293 2.89 34.69 27.70
CA GLY A 293 3.09 35.56 28.86
C GLY A 293 4.58 35.84 29.14
N ASP A 294 5.42 34.81 29.06
CA ASP A 294 6.88 34.93 29.26
C ASP A 294 7.53 35.85 28.20
N VAL A 295 7.06 35.78 26.95
CA VAL A 295 7.55 36.66 25.86
C VAL A 295 7.19 38.14 26.10
N VAL A 296 5.99 38.44 26.60
CA VAL A 296 5.56 39.83 26.88
C VAL A 296 6.36 40.43 28.05
N VAL A 297 6.73 39.62 29.05
CA VAL A 297 7.62 40.04 30.14
C VAL A 297 9.06 40.26 29.64
N GLY A 298 9.54 39.44 28.69
CA GLY A 298 10.84 39.63 28.05
C GLY A 298 10.96 40.87 27.15
N GLU A 299 9.87 41.29 26.49
CA GLU A 299 9.90 42.41 25.54
C GLU A 299 9.75 43.79 26.23
N THR A 300 9.16 43.82 27.42
CA THR A 300 9.04 45.06 28.23
C THR A 300 10.38 45.49 28.86
N ASP A 301 11.26 44.55 29.21
CA ASP A 301 12.61 44.84 29.74
C ASP A 301 13.57 45.40 28.67
N GLN A 302 13.26 45.24 27.37
CA GLN A 302 14.14 45.66 26.27
C GLN A 302 13.80 47.04 25.70
N GLN A 303 12.59 47.59 25.93
CA GLN A 303 12.20 48.91 25.39
C GLN A 303 12.69 50.10 26.23
N ASP A 304 13.01 49.90 27.52
CA ASP A 304 13.43 50.98 28.45
C ASP A 304 14.90 51.44 28.28
N THR A 305 15.64 50.94 27.28
CA THR A 305 17.06 51.29 27.06
C THR A 305 17.35 52.18 25.84
N LEU A 306 16.35 52.59 25.06
CA LEU A 306 16.54 53.49 23.91
C LEU A 306 16.40 54.98 24.27
N VAL A 307 17.34 55.47 25.09
CA VAL A 307 17.57 56.92 25.27
C VAL A 307 18.31 57.48 24.05
N PRO A 308 17.83 58.55 23.38
CA PRO A 308 18.55 59.17 22.27
C PRO A 308 19.69 60.05 22.80
N ALA A 309 20.93 59.67 22.54
CA ALA A 309 22.13 60.38 23.01
C ALA A 309 23.03 60.87 21.86
N GLY A 310 23.04 62.19 21.64
CA GLY A 310 24.02 62.90 20.82
C GLY A 310 23.72 62.96 19.30
N ALA A 311 24.18 63.96 18.56
CA ALA A 311 24.99 65.12 18.94
C ALA A 311 24.73 66.32 18.01
N GLY A 312 25.02 67.53 18.50
CA GLY A 312 25.20 68.72 17.65
C GLY A 312 26.68 68.99 17.33
N ALA A 313 26.92 70.11 16.65
CA ALA A 313 28.21 70.68 16.25
C ALA A 313 28.86 70.14 14.95
N ALA A 314 28.48 70.77 13.84
CA ALA A 314 29.41 71.48 12.96
C ALA A 314 28.73 72.76 12.45
#